data_AF-A0AAW5Z994-F1
#
_entry.id   AF-A0AAW5Z994-F1
#
_cell.length_a   1.000
_cell.length_b   1.000
_cell.length_c   1.000
_cell.angle_alpha   90.00
_cell.angle_beta   90.00
_cell.angle_gamma   90.00
#
_symmetry.space_group_name_H-M   'P 1'
#
loop_
_entity.id
_entity.type
_entity.pdbx_description
1 polymer ?
#
loop_
_entity_poly.entity_id
_entity_poly.type
_entity_poly.pdbx_seq_one_letter_code
_entity_poly.pdbx_strand_id
1 'polypeptide(L)' 'WGYNDDVQDYTYDPEKAKALLKEAGLEKGFSIDLWAMPVQRPYNPNARRMAEMIQADWAKVGVQAKIVTYEWGE' A
#
# COMPACT_ATOMS: atom_id res chain seq x y z
N TRP A 1 22.23 2.72 18.56
CA TRP A 1 22.02 4.12 18.15
C TRP A 1 22.24 4.17 16.64
N GLY A 2 21.44 4.94 15.89
CA GLY A 2 21.41 4.88 14.41
C GLY A 2 20.06 5.21 13.77
N TYR A 3 19.01 5.39 14.58
CA TYR A 3 17.76 6.00 14.11
C TYR A 3 17.99 7.49 13.81
N ASN A 4 17.35 7.98 12.76
CA ASN A 4 17.48 9.36 12.29
C ASN A 4 16.11 10.04 12.29
N ASP A 5 15.91 10.98 13.23
CA ASP A 5 14.68 11.77 13.34
C ASP A 5 14.52 12.83 12.25
N ASP A 6 15.57 13.14 11.47
CA ASP A 6 15.51 14.18 10.42
C ASP A 6 14.83 13.67 9.12
N VAL A 7 14.53 12.38 9.02
CA VAL A 7 13.87 11.78 7.86
C VAL A 7 12.47 12.38 7.70
N GLN A 8 12.19 12.93 6.51
CA GLN A 8 10.89 13.53 6.20
C GLN A 8 9.89 12.47 5.74
N ASP A 9 8.78 12.35 6.45
CA ASP A 9 7.70 11.43 6.12
C ASP A 9 6.84 11.93 4.95
N TYR A 10 6.22 10.97 4.24
CA TYR A 10 5.15 11.29 3.30
C TYR A 10 3.84 11.54 4.05
N THR A 11 3.26 12.72 3.85
CA THR A 11 1.92 13.04 4.36
C THR A 11 0.84 12.27 3.62
N TYR A 12 -0.25 11.91 4.30
CA TYR A 12 -1.44 11.35 3.65
C TYR A 12 -2.17 12.44 2.84
N ASP A 13 -1.99 12.41 1.53
CA ASP A 13 -2.62 13.34 0.58
C ASP A 13 -3.01 12.62 -0.72
N PRO A 14 -4.28 12.18 -0.84
CA PRO A 14 -4.77 11.50 -2.04
C PRO A 14 -4.72 12.36 -3.32
N GLU A 15 -4.83 13.68 -3.21
CA GLU A 15 -4.81 14.56 -4.38
C GLU A 15 -3.39 14.71 -4.92
N LYS A 16 -2.40 14.88 -4.02
CA LYS A 16 -0.98 14.84 -4.40
C LYS A 16 -0.60 13.48 -5.00
N ALA A 17 -1.11 12.37 -4.46
CA ALA A 17 -0.88 11.05 -5.02
C ALA A 17 -1.42 10.92 -6.46
N LYS A 18 -2.64 11.40 -6.75
CA LYS A 18 -3.19 11.44 -8.13
C LYS A 18 -2.33 12.30 -9.06
N ALA A 19 -1.86 13.46 -8.60
CA ALA A 19 -1.00 14.34 -9.39
C ALA A 19 0.29 13.63 -9.79
N LEU A 20 0.95 12.94 -8.85
CA LEU A 20 2.15 12.15 -9.13
C LEU A 20 1.89 10.99 -10.11
N LEU A 21 0.76 10.30 -9.98
CA LEU A 21 0.38 9.25 -10.93
C LEU A 21 0.18 9.82 -12.34
N LYS A 22 -0.40 11.00 -12.46
CA LYS A 22 -0.55 11.70 -13.74
C LYS A 22 0.81 12.11 -14.34
N GLU A 23 1.70 12.68 -13.53
CA GLU A 23 3.07 13.02 -13.95
C GLU A 23 3.84 11.79 -14.44
N ALA A 24 3.61 10.64 -13.82
CA ALA A 24 4.17 9.36 -14.24
C ALA A 24 3.50 8.75 -15.50
N GLY A 25 2.50 9.41 -16.10
CA GLY A 25 1.75 8.90 -17.26
C GLY A 25 0.72 7.81 -16.93
N LEU A 26 0.40 7.62 -15.65
CA LEU A 26 -0.53 6.61 -15.12
C LEU A 26 -1.86 7.23 -14.67
N GLU A 27 -2.29 8.34 -15.28
CA GLU A 27 -3.53 9.07 -14.93
C GLU A 27 -4.78 8.18 -14.97
N LYS A 28 -4.79 7.16 -15.84
CA LYS A 28 -5.89 6.20 -15.96
C LYS A 28 -5.87 5.11 -14.87
N GLY A 29 -4.86 5.14 -13.99
CA GLY A 29 -4.61 4.09 -13.01
C GLY A 29 -4.02 2.82 -13.61
N PHE A 30 -3.92 1.81 -12.77
CA PHE A 30 -3.41 0.48 -13.12
C PHE A 30 -3.88 -0.54 -12.08
N SER A 31 -3.71 -1.83 -12.39
CA SER A 31 -3.96 -2.92 -11.44
C SER A 31 -2.63 -3.47 -10.90
N ILE A 32 -2.63 -3.88 -9.64
CA ILE A 32 -1.45 -4.47 -8.98
C ILE A 32 -1.86 -5.54 -7.99
N ASP A 33 -1.05 -6.58 -7.83
CA ASP A 33 -1.23 -7.56 -6.77
C ASP A 33 -0.63 -7.04 -5.46
N LEU A 34 -1.42 -7.06 -4.39
CA LEU A 34 -1.01 -6.67 -3.05
C LEU A 34 -0.95 -7.92 -2.16
N TRP A 35 0.25 -8.32 -1.80
CA TRP A 35 0.47 -9.56 -1.06
C TRP A 35 0.22 -9.36 0.43
N ALA A 36 -0.67 -10.17 1.00
CA ALA A 36 -0.99 -10.17 2.42
C ALA A 36 -0.66 -11.53 3.02
N MET A 37 0.17 -11.54 4.07
CA MET A 37 0.55 -12.77 4.78
C MET A 37 -0.69 -13.42 5.43
N PRO A 38 -0.80 -14.76 5.40
CA PRO A 38 -1.92 -15.47 6.02
C PRO A 38 -1.79 -15.58 7.55
N VAL A 39 -0.59 -15.36 8.09
CA VAL A 39 -0.24 -15.53 9.50
C VAL A 39 0.02 -14.20 10.19
N GLN A 40 -0.26 -14.14 11.48
CA GLN A 40 0.00 -12.98 12.31
C GLN A 40 1.50 -12.83 12.56
N ARG A 41 2.00 -11.60 12.58
CA ARG A 41 3.37 -11.25 12.96
C ARG A 41 3.34 -10.14 14.01
N PRO A 42 4.34 -10.04 14.92
CA PRO A 42 4.36 -8.99 15.95
C PRO A 42 4.26 -7.56 15.40
N TYR A 43 4.80 -7.33 14.20
CA TYR A 43 4.75 -6.03 13.52
C TYR A 43 3.49 -5.83 12.66
N ASN A 44 2.72 -6.89 12.40
CA ASN A 44 1.48 -6.84 11.64
C ASN A 44 0.52 -7.95 12.11
N PRO A 45 -0.34 -7.65 13.09
CA PRO A 45 -1.23 -8.65 13.67
C PRO A 45 -2.38 -9.05 12.73
N ASN A 46 -2.67 -8.27 11.69
CA ASN A 46 -3.72 -8.60 10.71
C ASN A 46 -3.42 -8.01 9.33
N ALA A 47 -2.57 -8.72 8.57
CA ALA A 47 -2.15 -8.28 7.24
C ALA A 47 -3.33 -8.19 6.25
N ARG A 48 -4.34 -9.05 6.38
CA ARG A 48 -5.52 -9.00 5.51
C ARG A 48 -6.34 -7.74 5.73
N ARG A 49 -6.59 -7.36 6.99
CA ARG A 49 -7.32 -6.13 7.30
C ARG A 49 -6.55 -4.89 6.83
N MET A 50 -5.24 -4.87 7.03
CA MET A 50 -4.38 -3.80 6.52
C MET A 50 -4.45 -3.69 4.99
N ALA A 51 -4.39 -4.82 4.29
CA ALA A 51 -4.49 -4.89 2.84
C ALA A 51 -5.84 -4.37 2.31
N GLU A 52 -6.95 -4.68 2.97
CA GLU A 52 -8.28 -4.14 2.63
C GLU A 52 -8.34 -2.61 2.78
N MET A 53 -7.70 -2.06 3.82
CA MET A 53 -7.62 -0.61 4.02
C MET A 53 -6.80 0.07 2.93
N ILE A 54 -5.63 -0.49 2.60
CA ILE A 54 -4.77 0.00 1.51
C ILE A 54 -5.51 -0.09 0.17
N GLN A 55 -6.17 -1.21 -0.11
CA GLN A 55 -6.98 -1.38 -1.33
C GLN A 55 -8.06 -0.30 -1.45
N ALA A 56 -8.77 0.01 -0.36
CA ALA A 56 -9.78 1.06 -0.35
C ALA A 56 -9.20 2.46 -0.59
N ASP A 57 -8.03 2.76 -0.01
CA ASP A 57 -7.36 4.05 -0.22
C ASP A 57 -6.79 4.18 -1.64
N TRP A 58 -6.15 3.13 -2.16
CA TRP A 58 -5.60 3.10 -3.51
C TRP A 58 -6.68 3.21 -4.59
N ALA A 59 -7.87 2.64 -4.36
CA ALA A 59 -9.00 2.80 -5.25
C ALA A 59 -9.41 4.28 -5.43
N LYS A 60 -9.25 5.13 -4.39
CA LYS A 60 -9.56 6.58 -4.47
C LYS A 60 -8.65 7.33 -5.43
N VAL A 61 -7.48 6.78 -5.74
CA VAL A 61 -6.49 7.36 -6.66
C VAL A 61 -6.35 6.58 -7.97
N GLY A 62 -7.28 5.66 -8.24
CA GLY A 62 -7.35 4.90 -9.49
C GLY A 62 -6.49 3.62 -9.53
N VAL A 63 -5.85 3.24 -8.42
CA VAL A 63 -5.05 2.02 -8.34
C VAL A 63 -5.91 0.85 -7.84
N GLN A 64 -6.00 -0.19 -8.66
CA GLN A 64 -6.82 -1.37 -8.39
C GLN A 64 -5.94 -2.48 -7.79
N ALA A 65 -5.89 -2.55 -6.46
CA ALA A 65 -5.16 -3.60 -5.76
C ALA A 65 -5.96 -4.91 -5.75
N LYS A 66 -5.36 -6.03 -6.16
CA LYS A 66 -5.87 -7.38 -5.94
C LYS A 66 -5.13 -8.00 -4.77
N ILE A 67 -5.84 -8.30 -3.68
CA ILE A 67 -5.20 -8.92 -2.51
C ILE A 67 -4.89 -10.38 -2.83
N VAL A 68 -3.62 -10.76 -2.72
CA VAL A 68 -3.14 -12.12 -2.94
C VAL A 68 -2.54 -12.67 -1.66
N THR A 69 -2.80 -13.94 -1.39
CA THR A 69 -2.24 -14.66 -0.25
C THR A 69 -1.76 -16.02 -0.73
N TYR A 70 -0.57 -16.40 -0.31
CA TYR A 70 -0.01 -17.73 -0.49
C TYR A 70 0.19 -18.37 0.89
N GLU A 71 0.31 -19.70 0.91
CA GLU A 71 0.74 -20.40 2.11
C GLU A 71 2.08 -19.84 2.58
N TRP A 72 2.24 -19.70 3.90
CA TRP A 72 3.52 -19.30 4.46
C TRP A 72 4.47 -20.50 4.33
N GLY A 73 5.42 -20.43 3.40
CA GLY A 73 6.49 -21.42 3.29
C GLY A 73 7.33 -21.44 4.56
N GLU A 74 7.53 -22.63 5.13
CA GLU A 74 8.49 -22.87 6.22
C GLU A 74 9.93 -22.59 5.79
#